data_AF-A0A2H3BM48-F1
#
_entry.id   AF-A0A2H3BM48-F1
#
_cell.length_a   1.000
_cell.length_b   1.000
_cell.length_c   1.000
_cell.angle_alpha   90.00
_cell.angle_beta   90.00
_cell.angle_gamma   90.00
#
_symmetry.space_group_name_H-M   'P 1'
#
loop_
_entity.id
_entity.type
_entity.pdbx_description
1 polymer ?
#
loop_
_entity_poly.entity_id
_entity_poly.type
_entity_poly.pdbx_seq_one_letter_code
_entity_poly.pdbx_strand_id
1 'polypeptide(L)'
;MSEQRPHILYITQLIRKGHGYPFWYPEPDCSRSTEYTQEGVHPGDVGILNDIGSFDFLFNIFREAQDPINGGNVPPGFKPLQLSNAEPVSADASGYGYASFSLHALTCTLRIVSAGASFEFSTTRETAAILCLPQSATKYDFLNKSLIKEYSYMHGASWYHYVNSPQYLGREAANGSLYVVTGCDKTTSW
;
A
#
# COMPACT_ATOMS: atom_id res chain seq x y z
N MET A 1 4.25 15.11 27.38
CA MET A 1 3.61 14.84 26.07
C MET A 1 4.24 13.58 25.54
N SER A 2 3.48 12.52 25.27
CA SER A 2 4.06 11.29 24.70
C SER A 2 4.62 11.60 23.32
N GLU A 3 5.86 11.21 23.05
CA GLU A 3 6.49 11.34 21.75
C GLU A 3 5.63 10.61 20.70
N GLN A 4 5.18 11.33 19.67
CA GLN A 4 4.36 10.75 18.61
C GLN A 4 5.25 9.86 17.74
N ARG A 5 4.87 8.58 17.58
CA ARG A 5 5.64 7.63 16.76
C ARG A 5 5.86 8.20 15.34
N PRO A 6 7.09 8.18 14.78
CA PRO A 6 7.41 8.81 13.49
C PRO A 6 6.49 8.38 12.34
N HIS A 7 6.16 7.08 12.26
CA HIS A 7 5.26 6.57 11.21
C HIS A 7 3.85 7.16 11.32
N ILE A 8 3.31 7.39 12.52
CA ILE A 8 1.98 8.00 12.71
C ILE A 8 2.01 9.45 12.21
N LEU A 9 3.09 10.18 12.50
CA LEU A 9 3.24 11.55 12.01
C LEU A 9 3.32 11.55 10.49
N TYR A 10 4.18 10.71 9.92
CA TYR A 10 4.34 10.55 8.48
C TYR A 10 3.01 10.26 7.78
N ILE A 11 2.26 9.27 8.30
CA ILE A 11 0.94 8.92 7.78
C ILE A 11 -0.03 10.09 7.84
N THR A 12 -0.11 10.75 9.00
CA THR A 12 -1.06 11.86 9.22
C THR A 12 -0.80 13.04 8.29
N GLN A 13 0.47 13.30 7.96
CA GLN A 13 0.83 14.38 7.05
C GLN A 13 0.58 14.02 5.58
N LEU A 14 0.89 12.78 5.16
CA LEU A 14 0.81 12.39 3.76
C LEU A 14 -0.56 11.86 3.32
N ILE A 15 -1.38 11.31 4.24
CA ILE A 15 -2.73 10.81 3.90
C ILE A 15 -3.61 11.89 3.25
N ARG A 16 -3.39 13.16 3.62
CA ARG A 16 -4.11 14.33 3.09
C ARG A 16 -3.81 14.62 1.62
N LYS A 17 -2.83 13.92 1.02
CA LYS A 17 -2.48 14.02 -0.40
C LYS A 17 -3.43 13.23 -1.30
N GLY A 18 -4.20 12.30 -0.75
CA GLY A 18 -5.19 11.55 -1.52
C GLY A 18 -4.62 10.41 -2.38
N HIS A 19 -3.35 10.01 -2.16
CA HIS A 19 -2.69 8.89 -2.85
C HIS A 19 -2.93 7.53 -2.17
N GLY A 20 -3.85 7.46 -1.21
CA GLY A 20 -4.04 6.28 -0.37
C GLY A 20 -3.17 6.31 0.88
N TYR A 21 -3.01 5.15 1.52
CA TYR A 21 -2.31 5.05 2.81
C TYR A 21 -0.79 5.03 2.61
N PRO A 22 -0.04 6.00 3.15
CA PRO A 22 1.41 6.04 2.99
C PRO A 22 2.08 5.02 3.93
N PHE A 23 2.96 4.18 3.42
CA PHE A 23 3.71 3.23 4.25
C PHE A 23 5.01 3.83 4.74
N TRP A 24 5.30 3.59 6.01
CA TRP A 24 6.58 3.94 6.62
C TRP A 24 7.62 2.85 6.35
N TYR A 25 7.19 1.58 6.34
CA TYR A 25 7.97 0.44 5.87
C TYR A 25 7.24 -0.16 4.66
N PRO A 26 7.58 0.28 3.43
CA PRO A 26 6.92 -0.18 2.21
C PRO A 26 7.41 -1.57 1.75
N GLU A 27 8.49 -2.07 2.34
CA GLU A 27 9.13 -3.33 1.94
C GLU A 27 8.18 -4.52 2.17
N PRO A 28 8.01 -5.41 1.18
CA PRO A 28 7.22 -6.61 1.37
C PRO A 28 7.89 -7.56 2.36
N ASP A 29 7.07 -8.29 3.10
CA ASP A 29 7.51 -9.31 4.06
C ASP A 29 8.29 -10.43 3.35
N CYS A 30 9.57 -10.59 3.72
CA CYS A 30 10.49 -11.54 3.10
C CYS A 30 10.15 -13.01 3.37
N SER A 31 9.22 -13.29 4.30
CA SER A 31 8.70 -14.64 4.52
C SER A 31 7.65 -15.06 3.48
N ARG A 32 7.22 -14.14 2.61
CA ARG A 32 6.27 -14.41 1.53
C ARG A 32 6.94 -15.08 0.33
N SER A 33 6.12 -15.50 -0.63
CA SER A 33 6.63 -16.11 -1.85
C SER A 33 7.55 -15.15 -2.59
N THR A 34 8.49 -15.72 -3.35
CA THR A 34 9.43 -14.94 -4.16
C THR A 34 8.68 -14.03 -5.13
N GLU A 35 7.58 -14.53 -5.70
CA GLU A 35 6.68 -13.82 -6.60
C GLU A 35 6.08 -12.58 -5.91
N TYR A 36 5.56 -12.73 -4.69
CA TYR A 36 5.00 -11.59 -3.95
C TYR A 36 6.09 -10.60 -3.52
N THR A 37 7.25 -11.07 -3.09
CA THR A 37 8.35 -10.21 -2.64
C THR A 37 8.91 -9.36 -3.78
N GLN A 38 8.90 -9.88 -5.02
CA GLN A 38 9.29 -9.13 -6.21
C GLN A 38 8.22 -8.12 -6.67
N GLU A 39 6.95 -8.49 -6.57
CA GLU A 39 5.85 -7.64 -7.04
C GLU A 39 5.50 -6.55 -6.01
N GLY A 40 5.59 -6.86 -4.72
CA GLY A 40 5.10 -6.05 -3.60
C GLY A 40 3.58 -5.85 -3.63
N VAL A 41 3.07 -5.03 -2.70
CA VAL A 41 1.64 -4.74 -2.53
C VAL A 41 0.95 -4.40 -3.85
N HIS A 42 -0.06 -5.14 -4.29
CA HIS A 42 -0.73 -4.93 -5.58
C HIS A 42 -2.25 -4.80 -5.42
N PRO A 43 -2.96 -4.14 -6.37
CA PRO A 43 -4.41 -4.21 -6.43
C PRO A 43 -4.95 -5.63 -6.24
N GLY A 44 -5.97 -5.74 -5.39
CA GLY A 44 -6.61 -6.99 -4.99
C GLY A 44 -6.06 -7.60 -3.71
N ASP A 45 -4.92 -7.12 -3.21
CA ASP A 45 -4.37 -7.60 -1.94
C ASP A 45 -5.32 -7.29 -0.79
N VAL A 46 -5.62 -8.31 0.01
CA VAL A 46 -6.29 -8.21 1.30
C VAL A 46 -5.23 -8.27 2.38
N GLY A 47 -5.29 -7.35 3.33
CA GLY A 47 -4.30 -7.29 4.40
C GLY A 47 -4.68 -6.38 5.55
N ILE A 48 -3.74 -6.26 6.49
CA ILE A 48 -3.90 -5.46 7.72
C ILE A 48 -2.78 -4.42 7.75
N LEU A 49 -3.10 -3.18 8.12
CA LEU A 49 -2.09 -2.17 8.43
C LEU A 49 -1.58 -2.42 9.85
N ASN A 50 -0.28 -2.65 10.00
CA ASN A 50 0.31 -2.93 11.31
C ASN A 50 0.75 -1.64 12.04
N ASP A 51 1.09 -1.77 13.33
CA ASP A 51 1.40 -0.64 14.20
C ASP A 51 2.83 -0.07 14.02
N ILE A 52 3.59 -0.61 13.07
CA ILE A 52 4.89 -0.09 12.63
C ILE A 52 4.80 0.65 11.29
N GLY A 53 3.64 0.64 10.64
CA GLY A 53 3.39 1.36 9.39
C GLY A 53 3.74 0.58 8.12
N SER A 54 3.71 -0.76 8.17
CA SER A 54 3.74 -1.66 7.02
C SER A 54 2.36 -2.26 6.71
N PHE A 55 2.28 -2.98 5.60
CA PHE A 55 1.11 -3.74 5.19
C PHE A 55 1.37 -5.24 5.31
N ASP A 56 0.53 -5.90 6.08
CA ASP A 56 0.59 -7.33 6.34
C ASP A 56 -0.36 -8.05 5.38
N PHE A 57 0.24 -8.59 4.31
CA PHE A 57 -0.47 -9.29 3.25
C PHE A 57 -1.11 -10.59 3.75
N LEU A 58 -2.32 -10.89 3.30
CA LEU A 58 -3.02 -12.14 3.61
C LEU A 58 -3.20 -12.99 2.35
N PHE A 59 -3.91 -12.45 1.36
CA PHE A 59 -4.17 -13.07 0.06
C PHE A 59 -4.60 -12.01 -0.95
N ASN A 60 -4.56 -12.33 -2.24
CA ASN A 60 -5.04 -11.48 -3.32
C ASN A 60 -6.35 -12.04 -3.91
N ILE A 61 -7.37 -11.20 -4.04
CA ILE A 61 -8.71 -11.60 -4.51
C ILE A 61 -8.78 -11.93 -6.00
N PHE A 62 -7.82 -11.50 -6.81
CA PHE A 62 -7.78 -11.76 -8.25
C PHE A 62 -6.99 -13.02 -8.61
N ARG A 63 -6.19 -13.53 -7.68
CA ARG A 63 -5.34 -14.71 -7.88
C ARG A 63 -6.07 -15.97 -7.42
N GLU A 64 -5.87 -17.07 -8.13
CA GLU A 64 -6.40 -18.37 -7.73
C GLU A 64 -5.84 -18.80 -6.37
N ALA A 65 -6.52 -19.70 -5.67
CA ALA A 65 -6.07 -20.18 -4.36
C ALA A 65 -4.66 -20.82 -4.43
N GLN A 66 -4.37 -21.56 -5.50
CA GLN A 66 -3.09 -22.24 -5.72
C GLN A 66 -2.04 -21.38 -6.44
N ASP A 67 -2.36 -20.13 -6.79
CA ASP A 67 -1.39 -19.19 -7.36
C ASP A 67 -0.24 -18.98 -6.35
N PRO A 68 1.04 -18.88 -6.79
CA PRO A 68 2.18 -18.70 -5.89
C PRO A 68 2.09 -17.49 -4.95
N ILE A 69 1.38 -16.43 -5.33
CA ILE A 69 1.15 -15.26 -4.47
C ILE A 69 0.27 -15.62 -3.28
N ASN A 70 -0.81 -16.38 -3.51
CA ASN A 70 -1.71 -16.83 -2.45
C ASN A 70 -1.13 -18.03 -1.69
N GLY A 71 -0.44 -18.94 -2.38
CA GLY A 71 0.21 -20.11 -1.80
C GLY A 71 -0.74 -21.03 -1.03
N GLY A 72 -2.04 -21.07 -1.38
CA GLY A 72 -3.08 -21.79 -0.65
C GLY A 72 -3.58 -21.11 0.61
N ASN A 73 -3.04 -19.94 0.99
CA ASN A 73 -3.39 -19.22 2.21
C ASN A 73 -4.61 -18.30 1.99
N VAL A 74 -5.75 -18.91 1.66
CA VAL A 74 -6.99 -18.21 1.38
C VAL A 74 -8.14 -18.68 2.29
N PRO A 75 -9.20 -17.88 2.46
CA PRO A 75 -10.39 -18.29 3.18
C PRO A 75 -11.03 -19.57 2.62
N PRO A 76 -11.69 -20.40 3.47
CA PRO A 76 -12.41 -21.58 3.01
C PRO A 76 -13.45 -21.25 1.93
N GLY A 77 -13.46 -22.04 0.85
CA GLY A 77 -14.38 -21.83 -0.27
C GLY A 77 -14.08 -20.59 -1.11
N PHE A 78 -12.90 -19.99 -0.95
CA PHE A 78 -12.45 -18.86 -1.76
C PHE A 78 -12.55 -19.17 -3.26
N LYS A 79 -13.07 -18.20 -4.00
CA LYS A 79 -13.11 -18.18 -5.47
C LYS A 79 -12.65 -16.81 -5.91
N PRO A 80 -11.63 -16.68 -6.76
CA PRO A 80 -11.15 -15.36 -7.13
C PRO A 80 -12.22 -14.55 -7.85
N LEU A 81 -12.14 -13.24 -7.67
CA LEU A 81 -12.93 -12.28 -8.38
C LEU A 81 -12.54 -12.29 -9.86
N GLN A 82 -13.39 -12.93 -10.67
CA GLN A 82 -13.17 -13.06 -12.10
C GLN A 82 -13.29 -11.70 -12.79
N LEU A 83 -12.24 -11.33 -13.52
CA LEU A 83 -12.19 -10.11 -14.32
C LEU A 83 -12.86 -10.33 -15.68
N SER A 84 -14.10 -10.81 -15.72
CA SER A 84 -14.85 -10.90 -16.97
C SER A 84 -15.34 -9.50 -17.36
N ASN A 85 -14.70 -8.87 -18.35
CA ASN A 85 -14.97 -7.54 -18.90
C ASN A 85 -14.56 -6.32 -18.04
N ALA A 86 -13.65 -6.48 -17.07
CA ALA A 86 -13.08 -5.32 -16.38
C ALA A 86 -12.07 -4.60 -17.31
N GLU A 87 -12.16 -3.27 -17.40
CA GLU A 87 -11.10 -2.46 -18.01
C GLU A 87 -9.76 -2.79 -17.33
N PRO A 88 -8.66 -2.89 -18.10
CA PRO A 88 -7.36 -3.30 -17.57
C PRO A 88 -6.93 -2.44 -16.39
N VAL A 89 -6.11 -3.02 -15.50
CA VAL A 89 -5.35 -2.23 -14.52
C VAL A 89 -4.62 -1.14 -15.31
N SER A 90 -4.99 0.12 -15.09
CA SER A 90 -4.30 1.23 -15.70
C SER A 90 -2.97 1.37 -14.99
N ALA A 91 -1.92 0.81 -15.60
CA ALA A 91 -0.55 1.14 -15.28
C ALA A 91 -0.24 2.45 -16.00
N ASP A 92 -0.68 3.56 -15.43
CA ASP A 92 -0.20 4.86 -15.86
C ASP A 92 1.22 5.00 -15.30
N ALA A 93 2.20 4.81 -16.20
CA ALA A 93 3.48 5.48 -16.07
C ALA A 93 3.24 6.98 -16.29
N SER A 94 2.45 7.61 -15.42
CA SER A 94 2.52 9.04 -15.23
C SER A 94 3.92 9.28 -14.70
N GLY A 95 4.84 9.48 -15.65
CA GLY A 95 6.21 9.81 -15.39
C GLY A 95 6.22 11.05 -14.52
N TYR A 96 6.36 10.82 -13.22
CA TYR A 96 6.93 11.74 -12.26
C TYR A 96 8.43 11.91 -12.56
N GLY A 97 8.75 12.06 -13.86
CA GLY A 97 10.06 12.12 -14.45
C GLY A 97 10.53 13.55 -14.42
N TYR A 98 10.98 13.96 -13.23
CA TYR A 98 11.91 15.03 -12.90
C TYR A 98 11.90 15.02 -11.38
N ALA A 99 12.88 14.36 -10.72
CA ALA A 99 13.02 14.33 -9.25
C ALA A 99 11.70 14.66 -8.54
N SER A 100 10.70 13.78 -8.64
CA SER A 100 9.34 14.19 -8.34
C SER A 100 9.15 14.24 -6.84
N PHE A 101 9.43 15.41 -6.30
CA PHE A 101 8.99 15.79 -4.99
C PHE A 101 7.48 15.95 -5.02
N SER A 102 6.74 15.03 -4.39
CA SER A 102 5.39 15.36 -3.92
C SER A 102 5.52 16.28 -2.70
N LEU A 103 6.01 17.49 -2.94
CA LEU A 103 6.23 18.56 -1.97
C LEU A 103 5.02 19.47 -2.03
N HIS A 104 4.00 19.21 -1.20
CA HIS A 104 2.94 20.20 -0.97
C HIS A 104 2.56 20.34 0.50
N ALA A 105 3.57 20.40 1.33
CA ALA A 105 3.68 21.44 2.34
C ALA A 105 5.17 21.49 2.55
N LEU A 106 5.80 22.57 2.10
CA LEU A 106 7.07 23.16 2.54
C LEU A 106 7.72 23.92 1.38
N THR A 107 8.16 25.14 1.65
CA THR A 107 9.03 25.89 0.74
C THR A 107 10.30 25.09 0.53
N CYS A 108 10.49 24.55 -0.67
CA CYS A 108 11.71 23.87 -1.07
C CYS A 108 12.64 24.88 -1.75
N THR A 109 13.79 25.17 -1.15
CA THR A 109 14.85 25.94 -1.80
C THR A 109 15.91 24.96 -2.29
N LEU A 110 15.97 24.75 -3.60
CA LEU A 110 17.06 24.02 -4.23
C LEU A 110 18.33 24.88 -4.18
N ARG A 111 19.35 24.42 -3.47
CA ARG A 111 20.69 25.01 -3.48
C ARG A 111 21.64 24.05 -4.19
N ILE A 112 22.01 24.38 -5.43
CA ILE A 112 23.07 23.69 -6.16
C ILE A 112 24.38 24.32 -5.73
N VAL A 113 25.16 23.62 -4.90
CA VAL A 113 26.53 24.03 -4.55
C VAL A 113 27.46 23.16 -5.39
N SER A 114 28.37 23.77 -6.15
CA SER A 114 29.23 23.08 -7.13
C SER A 114 29.83 21.78 -6.56
N ALA A 115 29.69 20.69 -7.33
CA ALA A 115 30.06 19.31 -7.03
C ALA A 115 29.11 18.47 -6.13
N GLY A 116 27.92 18.98 -5.76
CA GLY A 116 26.87 18.16 -5.13
C GLY A 116 25.47 18.78 -5.16
N ALA A 117 24.43 17.95 -5.23
CA ALA A 117 23.06 18.40 -5.00
C ALA A 117 22.75 18.30 -3.50
N SER A 118 22.45 19.43 -2.85
CA SER A 118 21.97 19.46 -1.47
C SER A 118 20.51 19.93 -1.44
N PHE A 119 19.70 19.27 -0.61
CA PHE A 119 18.31 19.64 -0.39
C PHE A 119 18.16 20.31 0.98
N GLU A 120 17.59 21.51 1.00
CA GLU A 120 17.27 22.24 2.23
C GLU A 120 15.75 22.38 2.33
N PHE A 121 15.17 21.87 3.40
CA PHE A 121 13.74 21.91 3.67
C PHE A 121 13.47 22.82 4.86
N SER A 122 12.55 23.77 4.70
CA SER A 122 12.19 24.72 5.77
C SER A 122 10.68 24.76 6.00
N THR A 123 10.26 24.67 7.26
CA THR A 123 8.85 24.64 7.69
C THR A 123 8.48 25.80 8.58
N THR A 124 7.31 26.39 8.34
CA THR A 124 6.63 27.27 9.30
C THR A 124 5.59 26.51 10.14
N ARG A 125 5.34 25.23 9.83
CA ARG A 125 4.43 24.34 10.58
C ARG A 125 5.21 23.56 11.63
N GLU A 126 4.56 23.28 12.75
CA GLU A 126 5.10 22.46 13.85
C GLU A 126 5.44 21.04 13.40
N THR A 127 4.74 20.53 12.40
CA THR A 127 4.93 19.18 11.88
C THR A 127 4.93 19.16 10.36
N ALA A 128 5.82 18.36 9.78
CA ALA A 128 5.86 18.08 8.36
C ALA A 128 6.38 16.66 8.11
N ALA A 129 6.06 16.11 6.95
CA ALA A 129 6.63 14.87 6.45
C ALA A 129 7.09 15.08 5.02
N ILE A 130 8.22 14.48 4.68
CA ILE A 130 8.84 14.59 3.36
C ILE A 130 9.10 13.16 2.88
N LEU A 131 8.64 12.87 1.67
CA LEU A 131 8.97 11.65 0.94
C LEU A 131 9.87 12.02 -0.24
N CYS A 132 11.12 11.56 -0.17
CA CYS A 132 12.09 11.72 -1.24
C CYS A 132 12.29 10.37 -1.91
N LEU A 133 11.88 10.26 -3.18
CA LEU A 133 12.05 9.03 -3.94
C LEU A 133 13.34 9.10 -4.76
N PRO A 134 14.12 8.00 -4.82
CA PRO A 134 15.33 7.95 -5.66
C PRO A 134 15.01 7.97 -7.16
N GLN A 135 13.85 7.45 -7.55
CA GLN A 135 13.29 7.52 -8.91
C GLN A 135 11.80 7.89 -8.87
N SER A 136 11.19 8.13 -10.03
CA SER A 136 9.74 8.32 -10.14
C SER A 136 8.96 7.15 -9.53
N ALA A 137 7.73 7.42 -9.09
CA ALA A 137 6.76 6.37 -8.79
C ALA A 137 5.91 6.04 -10.01
N THR A 138 5.51 4.79 -10.14
CA THR A 138 4.53 4.26 -11.09
C THR A 138 3.23 3.98 -10.33
N LYS A 139 2.11 4.41 -10.91
CA LYS A 139 0.80 4.21 -10.33
C LYS A 139 0.11 3.00 -10.94
N TYR A 140 -0.43 2.14 -10.08
CA TYR A 140 -1.21 0.96 -10.46
C TYR A 140 -2.60 1.11 -9.85
N ASP A 141 -3.62 1.31 -10.68
CA ASP A 141 -5.01 1.45 -10.21
C ASP A 141 -5.91 0.38 -10.82
N PHE A 142 -6.76 -0.22 -9.98
CA PHE A 142 -7.92 -0.97 -10.44
C PHE A 142 -9.13 -0.02 -10.52
N LEU A 143 -9.54 0.29 -11.75
CA LEU A 143 -10.55 1.32 -12.00
C LEU A 143 -11.96 0.91 -11.55
N ASN A 144 -12.32 -0.37 -11.67
CA ASN A 144 -13.64 -0.88 -11.31
C ASN A 144 -13.76 -1.12 -9.79
N LYS A 145 -13.65 -0.07 -8.99
CA LYS A 145 -13.74 -0.13 -7.52
C LYS A 145 -15.08 -0.68 -7.01
N SER A 146 -16.16 -0.54 -7.79
CA SER A 146 -17.46 -1.14 -7.48
C SER A 146 -17.40 -2.66 -7.42
N LEU A 147 -16.68 -3.30 -8.34
CA LEU A 147 -16.54 -4.75 -8.38
C LEU A 147 -15.81 -5.27 -7.13
N ILE A 148 -14.70 -4.62 -6.75
CA ILE A 148 -13.98 -4.95 -5.50
C ILE A 148 -14.91 -4.76 -4.30
N LYS A 149 -15.65 -3.65 -4.26
CA LYS A 149 -16.55 -3.32 -3.15
C LYS A 149 -17.66 -4.37 -2.99
N GLU A 150 -18.30 -4.78 -4.08
CA GLU A 150 -19.37 -5.78 -4.07
C GLU A 150 -18.83 -7.15 -3.62
N TYR A 151 -17.71 -7.58 -4.19
CA TYR A 151 -17.05 -8.83 -3.79
C TYR A 151 -16.64 -8.81 -2.31
N SER A 152 -16.08 -7.69 -1.84
CA SER A 152 -15.70 -7.52 -0.43
C SER A 152 -16.92 -7.51 0.50
N TYR A 153 -18.04 -6.96 0.07
CA TYR A 153 -19.29 -6.99 0.84
C TYR A 153 -19.82 -8.43 1.00
N MET A 154 -19.77 -9.21 -0.08
CA MET A 154 -20.25 -10.60 -0.09
C MET A 154 -19.38 -11.54 0.75
N HIS A 155 -18.07 -11.29 0.82
CA HIS A 155 -17.11 -12.22 1.44
C HIS A 155 -16.45 -11.68 2.71
N GLY A 156 -16.60 -10.40 3.04
CA GLY A 156 -15.87 -9.77 4.16
C GLY A 156 -16.08 -10.45 5.51
N ALA A 157 -17.28 -10.98 5.77
CA ALA A 157 -17.55 -11.74 6.99
C ALA A 157 -16.77 -13.05 7.05
N SER A 158 -16.65 -13.79 5.93
CA SER A 158 -15.87 -15.03 5.89
C SER A 158 -14.37 -14.77 5.96
N TRP A 159 -13.90 -13.66 5.38
CA TRP A 159 -12.51 -13.22 5.51
C TRP A 159 -12.18 -12.87 6.96
N TYR A 160 -13.05 -12.09 7.62
CA TYR A 160 -12.85 -11.73 9.02
C TYR A 160 -12.84 -12.97 9.93
N HIS A 161 -13.73 -13.94 9.67
CA HIS A 161 -13.71 -15.22 10.36
C HIS A 161 -12.41 -15.99 10.11
N TYR A 162 -11.97 -16.12 8.85
CA TYR A 162 -10.70 -16.77 8.49
C TYR A 162 -9.49 -16.12 9.16
N VAL A 163 -9.45 -14.79 9.20
CA VAL A 163 -8.33 -14.04 9.80
C VAL A 163 -8.27 -14.21 11.32
N ASN A 164 -9.41 -14.23 12.00
CA ASN A 164 -9.45 -14.20 13.46
C ASN A 164 -9.67 -15.55 14.14
N SER A 165 -10.16 -16.54 13.40
CA SER A 165 -10.37 -17.88 13.93
C SER A 165 -9.03 -18.53 14.30
N PRO A 166 -8.93 -19.15 15.49
CA PRO A 166 -7.74 -19.89 15.90
C PRO A 166 -7.54 -21.20 15.11
N GLN A 167 -8.54 -21.63 14.33
CA GLN A 167 -8.41 -22.76 13.41
C GLN A 167 -7.66 -22.39 12.12
N TYR A 168 -7.50 -21.09 11.86
CA TYR A 168 -6.86 -20.55 10.67
C TYR A 168 -5.69 -19.64 11.05
N LEU A 169 -5.87 -18.32 11.04
CA LEU A 169 -4.76 -17.37 11.22
C LEU A 169 -4.65 -16.77 12.63
N GLY A 170 -5.74 -16.73 13.41
CA GLY A 170 -5.72 -16.26 14.80
C GLY A 170 -5.15 -14.85 15.01
N ARG A 171 -5.38 -13.91 14.07
CA ARG A 171 -4.67 -12.61 14.02
C ARG A 171 -5.24 -11.53 14.94
N GLU A 172 -6.40 -11.77 15.55
CA GLU A 172 -7.08 -10.81 16.43
C GLU A 172 -7.28 -9.42 15.78
N ALA A 173 -7.47 -9.38 14.46
CA ALA A 173 -7.73 -8.17 13.69
C ALA A 173 -9.02 -7.48 14.18
N ALA A 174 -8.92 -6.19 14.50
CA ALA A 174 -10.06 -5.40 14.93
C ALA A 174 -11.14 -5.28 13.84
N ASN A 175 -12.39 -5.09 14.23
CA ASN A 175 -13.46 -4.88 13.25
C ASN A 175 -13.15 -3.61 12.42
N GLY A 176 -13.24 -3.73 11.09
CA GLY A 176 -12.89 -2.67 10.15
C GLY A 176 -11.40 -2.48 9.88
N SER A 177 -10.52 -3.37 10.38
CA SER A 177 -9.07 -3.29 10.14
C SER A 177 -8.57 -4.12 8.95
N LEU A 178 -9.47 -4.79 8.22
CA LEU A 178 -9.13 -5.44 6.96
C LEU A 178 -9.25 -4.43 5.83
N TYR A 179 -8.19 -4.35 5.03
CA TYR A 179 -8.09 -3.49 3.86
C TYR A 179 -8.04 -4.34 2.60
N VAL A 180 -8.63 -3.81 1.53
CA VAL A 180 -8.47 -4.33 0.17
C VAL A 180 -7.81 -3.25 -0.65
N VAL A 181 -6.67 -3.56 -1.25
CA VAL A 181 -5.89 -2.61 -2.05
C VAL A 181 -6.61 -2.41 -3.38
N THR A 182 -7.05 -1.19 -3.65
CA THR A 182 -7.68 -0.82 -4.93
C THR A 182 -6.70 -0.16 -5.91
N GLY A 183 -5.54 0.25 -5.40
CA GLY A 183 -4.52 0.98 -6.12
C GLY A 183 -3.26 1.16 -5.27
N CYS A 184 -2.12 1.39 -5.90
CA CYS A 184 -0.86 1.65 -5.23
C CYS A 184 0.10 2.48 -6.10
N ASP A 185 0.93 3.28 -5.44
CA ASP A 185 2.05 3.99 -6.07
C ASP A 185 3.35 3.29 -5.64
N LYS A 186 4.16 2.84 -6.60
CA LYS A 186 5.41 2.09 -6.35
C LYS A 186 6.60 2.79 -6.98
N THR A 187 7.75 2.78 -6.32
CA THR A 187 9.03 3.19 -6.94
C THR A 187 9.92 1.95 -7.16
N THR A 188 11.04 2.12 -7.86
CA THR A 188 11.95 1.02 -8.23
C THR A 188 12.79 0.49 -7.06
N SER A 189 12.76 1.16 -5.91
CA SER A 189 13.43 0.73 -4.69
C SER A 189 12.63 1.18 -3.47
N TRP A 190 12.34 0.24 -2.56
CA TRP A 190 11.73 0.50 -1.27
C TRP A 190 12.80 0.73 -0.19
#